data_AF-A0A1G1AA05-F1
#
_entry.id   AF-A0A1G1AA05-F1
#
_cell.length_a   1.000
_cell.length_b   1.000
_cell.length_c   1.000
_cell.angle_alpha   90.00
_cell.angle_beta   90.00
_cell.angle_gamma   90.00
#
_symmetry.space_group_name_H-M   'P 1'
#
loop_
_entity.id
_entity.type
_entity.pdbx_description
1 polymer ?
#
loop_
_entity_poly.entity_id
_entity_poly.type
_entity_poly.pdbx_seq_one_letter_code
_entity_poly.pdbx_strand_id
1 'polypeptide(L)'
;MYVRLPLIILALPFLCQIVIASEDDDWLSKHAVVKTSETQDCDDDGSVKAVRTVKVTNVNITQTCTEVKQKNAQGILELTSRTTETLDTLGGKATIIEGQVKGYAGLIVTSITTIQKTPSGTITTTQTRSASGSMRIVYRVTVNTDPMDGITSTIVEALDKQGRLVTKQTIMQN
;
A
#
# COMPACT_ATOMS: atom_id res chain seq x y z
N MET A 1 64.73 17.50 -28.09
CA MET A 1 63.69 18.36 -28.69
C MET A 1 62.51 17.43 -29.00
N TYR A 2 61.55 17.35 -28.09
CA TYR A 2 60.55 16.28 -28.04
C TYR A 2 59.29 16.65 -28.85
N VAL A 3 58.96 15.78 -29.80
CA VAL A 3 57.74 15.83 -30.62
C VAL A 3 56.54 15.51 -29.72
N ARG A 4 55.60 16.46 -29.58
CA ARG A 4 54.31 16.24 -28.88
C ARG A 4 53.20 16.15 -29.92
N LEU A 5 52.72 14.92 -30.13
CA LEU A 5 51.43 14.61 -30.76
C LEU A 5 50.30 15.19 -29.88
N PRO A 6 49.27 15.86 -30.44
CA PRO A 6 48.09 16.21 -29.67
C PRO A 6 47.22 14.96 -29.46
N LEU A 7 47.10 14.54 -28.20
CA LEU A 7 46.18 13.52 -27.71
C LEU A 7 44.75 14.05 -27.85
N ILE A 8 43.99 13.51 -28.80
CA ILE A 8 42.55 13.76 -28.93
C ILE A 8 41.86 13.03 -27.78
N ILE A 9 41.46 13.76 -26.73
CA ILE A 9 40.62 13.23 -25.66
C ILE A 9 39.18 13.21 -26.16
N LEU A 10 38.75 12.04 -26.62
CA LEU A 10 37.37 11.71 -26.96
C LEU A 10 36.55 11.66 -25.65
N ALA A 11 35.89 12.76 -25.29
CA ALA A 11 34.97 12.79 -24.16
C ALA A 11 33.64 12.13 -24.57
N LEU A 12 33.52 10.82 -24.35
CA LEU A 12 32.25 10.11 -24.40
C LEU A 12 31.34 10.64 -23.28
N PRO A 13 30.09 11.07 -23.56
CA PRO A 13 29.12 11.30 -22.51
C PRO A 13 28.71 9.94 -21.95
N PHE A 14 29.21 9.61 -20.76
CA PHE A 14 28.62 8.57 -19.92
C PHE A 14 27.19 8.99 -19.59
N LEU A 15 26.25 8.50 -20.39
CA LEU A 15 24.83 8.40 -20.05
C LEU A 15 24.71 7.40 -18.88
N CYS A 16 24.90 7.88 -17.65
CA CYS A 16 24.40 7.17 -16.48
C CYS A 16 22.88 7.36 -16.43
N GLN A 17 22.14 6.53 -17.17
CA GLN A 17 20.75 6.26 -16.82
C GLN A 17 20.77 5.42 -15.54
N ILE A 18 20.51 6.07 -14.40
CA ILE A 18 20.13 5.35 -13.20
C ILE A 18 18.69 4.90 -13.42
N VAL A 19 18.51 3.65 -13.84
CA VAL A 19 17.22 2.98 -13.72
C VAL A 19 17.11 2.56 -12.26
N ILE A 20 16.39 3.35 -11.47
CA ILE A 20 15.83 2.85 -10.21
C ILE A 20 14.66 1.97 -10.62
N ALA A 21 14.87 0.66 -10.65
CA ALA A 21 13.77 -0.27 -10.58
C ALA A 21 13.20 -0.13 -9.17
N SER A 22 12.12 0.66 -8.99
CA SER A 22 11.17 0.26 -7.96
C SER A 22 10.52 -1.01 -8.51
N GLU A 23 10.67 -2.11 -7.80
CA GLU A 23 9.59 -3.08 -7.78
C GLU A 23 8.40 -2.30 -7.23
N ASP A 24 7.62 -1.69 -8.12
CA ASP A 24 6.25 -1.30 -7.82
C ASP A 24 5.54 -2.61 -7.57
N ASP A 25 5.65 -3.06 -6.33
CA ASP A 25 4.86 -4.11 -5.74
C ASP A 25 3.43 -3.59 -5.90
N ASP A 26 2.77 -3.99 -7.00
CA ASP A 26 1.45 -3.52 -7.39
C ASP A 26 0.43 -4.09 -6.39
N TRP A 27 0.41 -3.45 -5.24
CA TRP A 27 -0.34 -3.83 -4.06
C TRP A 27 -1.85 -3.77 -4.30
N LEU A 28 -2.25 -3.13 -5.42
CA LEU A 28 -3.62 -3.06 -5.94
C LEU A 28 -4.15 -4.44 -6.40
N SER A 29 -3.27 -5.39 -6.72
CA SER A 29 -3.61 -6.76 -7.13
C SER A 29 -4.40 -7.57 -6.09
N LYS A 30 -4.37 -7.18 -4.81
CA LYS A 30 -5.03 -7.90 -3.69
C LYS A 30 -6.53 -7.64 -3.56
N HIS A 31 -7.10 -6.72 -4.34
CA HIS A 31 -8.42 -6.14 -4.06
C HIS A 31 -9.56 -6.58 -5.00
N ALA A 32 -9.31 -7.64 -5.76
CA ALA A 32 -10.05 -8.15 -6.93
C ALA A 32 -11.46 -8.75 -6.60
N VAL A 33 -12.58 -8.17 -7.10
CA VAL A 33 -13.98 -8.69 -6.94
C VAL A 33 -14.41 -9.67 -8.04
N VAL A 34 -14.60 -10.96 -7.76
CA VAL A 34 -14.89 -12.03 -8.75
C VAL A 34 -16.38 -12.13 -9.13
N LYS A 35 -16.75 -11.73 -10.35
CA LYS A 35 -18.05 -12.00 -10.99
C LYS A 35 -18.04 -13.37 -11.67
N THR A 36 -18.78 -14.34 -11.13
CA THR A 36 -18.96 -15.65 -11.77
C THR A 36 -20.25 -15.65 -12.60
N SER A 37 -20.16 -16.00 -13.89
CA SER A 37 -21.30 -16.25 -14.77
C SER A 37 -21.21 -17.67 -15.25
N GLU A 38 -22.31 -18.42 -15.12
CA GLU A 38 -22.44 -19.76 -15.65
C GLU A 38 -23.46 -19.75 -16.80
N THR A 39 -23.15 -20.40 -17.90
CA THR A 39 -24.06 -20.61 -19.03
C THR A 39 -24.11 -22.10 -19.31
N GLN A 40 -25.30 -22.66 -19.40
CA GLN A 40 -25.53 -24.07 -19.73
C GLN A 40 -26.19 -24.14 -21.10
N ASP A 41 -25.56 -24.84 -22.03
CA ASP A 41 -26.19 -25.24 -23.29
C ASP A 41 -26.86 -26.59 -23.07
N CYS A 42 -28.16 -26.68 -23.39
CA CYS A 42 -28.94 -27.90 -23.25
C CYS A 42 -29.36 -28.44 -24.64
N ASP A 43 -29.44 -29.76 -24.78
CA ASP A 43 -30.04 -30.42 -25.94
C ASP A 43 -31.59 -30.34 -25.85
N ASP A 44 -32.28 -30.67 -26.95
CA ASP A 44 -33.75 -30.53 -27.09
C ASP A 44 -34.55 -31.37 -26.08
N ASP A 45 -33.93 -32.38 -25.47
CA ASP A 45 -34.50 -33.23 -24.42
C ASP A 45 -34.27 -32.67 -22.98
N GLY A 46 -33.61 -31.52 -22.86
CA GLY A 46 -33.30 -30.86 -21.60
C GLY A 46 -31.99 -31.32 -20.94
N SER A 47 -31.22 -32.23 -21.56
CA SER A 47 -29.93 -32.65 -21.04
C SER A 47 -28.83 -31.60 -21.29
N VAL A 48 -27.92 -31.40 -20.33
CA VAL A 48 -26.88 -30.36 -20.41
C VAL A 48 -25.71 -30.84 -21.27
N LYS A 49 -25.43 -30.14 -22.37
CA LYS A 49 -24.39 -30.44 -23.36
C LYS A 49 -23.05 -29.78 -23.04
N ALA A 50 -23.07 -28.55 -22.52
CA ALA A 50 -21.87 -27.82 -22.14
C ALA A 50 -22.15 -26.81 -21.03
N VAL A 51 -21.20 -26.64 -20.10
CA VAL A 51 -21.23 -25.61 -19.06
C VAL A 51 -20.04 -24.68 -19.24
N ARG A 52 -20.30 -23.39 -19.38
CA ARG A 52 -19.27 -22.35 -19.43
C ARG A 52 -19.33 -21.49 -18.19
N THR A 53 -18.25 -21.49 -17.41
CA THR A 53 -18.09 -20.61 -16.25
C THR A 53 -17.08 -19.51 -16.56
N VAL A 54 -17.49 -18.26 -16.47
CA VAL A 54 -16.61 -17.08 -16.63
C VAL A 54 -16.50 -16.37 -15.30
N LYS A 55 -15.26 -16.16 -14.82
CA LYS A 55 -14.95 -15.39 -13.61
C LYS A 55 -14.26 -14.08 -14.01
N VAL A 56 -14.91 -12.94 -13.83
CA VAL A 56 -14.35 -11.60 -14.15
C VAL A 56 -14.13 -10.82 -12.88
N THR A 57 -12.93 -10.31 -12.68
CA THR A 57 -12.58 -9.70 -11.40
C THR A 57 -12.27 -8.21 -11.54
N ASN A 58 -13.10 -7.31 -10.98
CA ASN A 58 -12.91 -5.85 -11.10
C ASN A 58 -12.63 -5.21 -9.74
N VAL A 59 -11.61 -4.36 -9.66
CA VAL A 59 -11.35 -3.46 -8.51
C VAL A 59 -11.36 -2.04 -9.01
N ASN A 60 -12.17 -1.19 -8.39
CA ASN A 60 -11.95 0.23 -8.52
C ASN A 60 -11.22 0.72 -7.28
N ILE A 61 -10.14 1.47 -7.49
CA ILE A 61 -9.35 2.05 -6.41
C ILE A 61 -9.37 3.56 -6.61
N THR A 62 -9.90 4.26 -5.63
CA THR A 62 -9.88 5.72 -5.60
C THR A 62 -8.65 6.15 -4.84
N GLN A 63 -7.79 6.96 -5.45
CA GLN A 63 -6.65 7.58 -4.80
C GLN A 63 -6.89 9.09 -4.66
N THR A 64 -6.75 9.60 -3.44
CA THR A 64 -6.82 11.02 -3.11
C THR A 64 -5.47 11.47 -2.60
N CYS A 65 -4.87 12.47 -3.26
CA CYS A 65 -3.62 13.09 -2.84
C CYS A 65 -3.90 14.51 -2.35
N THR A 66 -3.54 14.79 -1.09
CA THR A 66 -3.64 16.12 -0.48
C THR A 66 -2.25 16.64 -0.17
N GLU A 67 -1.89 17.80 -0.70
CA GLU A 67 -0.59 18.44 -0.50
C GLU A 67 -0.73 19.74 0.30
N VAL A 68 0.11 19.93 1.31
CA VAL A 68 0.19 21.18 2.08
C VAL A 68 1.48 21.90 1.72
N LYS A 69 1.35 23.17 1.33
CA LYS A 69 2.49 24.04 0.96
C LYS A 69 2.57 25.22 1.91
N GLN A 70 3.78 25.61 2.29
CA GLN A 70 4.04 26.78 3.12
C GLN A 70 5.12 27.64 2.49
N LYS A 71 5.07 28.96 2.70
CA LYS A 71 6.11 29.86 2.25
C LYS A 71 7.33 29.72 3.16
N ASN A 72 8.50 29.52 2.57
CA ASN A 72 9.77 29.59 3.29
C ASN A 72 10.14 31.05 3.62
N ALA A 73 11.27 31.25 4.30
CA ALA A 73 11.75 32.57 4.69
C ALA A 73 12.03 33.52 3.50
N GLN A 74 12.25 32.95 2.31
CA GLN A 74 12.46 33.66 1.05
C GLN A 74 11.15 33.90 0.28
N GLY A 75 10.00 33.52 0.83
CA GLY A 75 8.67 33.71 0.24
C GLY A 75 8.27 32.66 -0.80
N ILE A 76 9.07 31.61 -0.99
CA ILE A 76 8.83 30.54 -1.97
C ILE A 76 7.91 29.49 -1.36
N LEU A 77 6.86 29.08 -2.08
CA LEU A 77 5.99 27.98 -1.67
C LEU A 77 6.72 26.64 -1.78
N GLU A 78 6.89 25.97 -0.66
CA GLU A 78 7.49 24.65 -0.57
C GLU A 78 6.47 23.64 -0.04
N LEU A 79 6.53 22.42 -0.56
CA LEU A 79 5.72 21.31 -0.08
C LEU A 79 6.23 20.85 1.29
N THR A 80 5.36 20.93 2.30
CA THR A 80 5.70 20.59 3.69
C THR A 80 5.16 19.24 4.12
N SER A 81 4.05 18.79 3.52
CA SER A 81 3.49 17.46 3.74
C SER A 81 2.63 17.01 2.58
N ARG A 82 2.46 15.69 2.47
CA ARG A 82 1.53 15.04 1.55
C ARG A 82 0.80 13.93 2.30
N THR A 83 -0.50 13.85 2.11
CA THR A 83 -1.32 12.71 2.53
C THR A 83 -1.86 12.04 1.28
N THR A 84 -1.56 10.75 1.13
CA THR A 84 -2.14 9.92 0.07
C THR A 84 -3.09 8.93 0.72
N GLU A 85 -4.35 8.94 0.29
CA GLU A 85 -5.35 7.99 0.72
C GLU A 85 -5.82 7.16 -0.46
N THR A 86 -6.04 5.89 -0.24
CA THR A 86 -6.60 4.98 -1.22
C THR A 86 -7.76 4.22 -0.62
N LEU A 87 -8.81 3.99 -1.40
CA LEU A 87 -9.97 3.19 -1.02
C LEU A 87 -10.34 2.29 -2.18
N ASP A 88 -10.38 0.99 -1.93
CA ASP A 88 -10.88 0.01 -2.89
C ASP A 88 -12.38 -0.27 -2.71
N THR A 89 -12.97 -0.94 -3.70
CA THR A 89 -14.40 -1.34 -3.71
C THR A 89 -14.80 -2.35 -2.63
N LEU A 90 -13.84 -3.08 -2.06
CA LEU A 90 -14.05 -4.02 -0.96
C LEU A 90 -13.96 -3.33 0.41
N GLY A 91 -13.65 -2.03 0.47
CA GLY A 91 -13.49 -1.24 1.68
C GLY A 91 -12.10 -1.38 2.32
N GLY A 92 -11.12 -1.96 1.62
CA GLY A 92 -9.73 -1.84 2.01
C GLY A 92 -9.24 -0.42 1.76
N LYS A 93 -8.42 0.08 2.68
CA LYS A 93 -7.96 1.48 2.71
C LYS A 93 -6.47 1.53 3.02
N ALA A 94 -5.75 2.45 2.41
CA ALA A 94 -4.44 2.86 2.90
C ALA A 94 -4.39 4.38 3.05
N THR A 95 -3.72 4.85 4.09
CA THR A 95 -3.42 6.27 4.32
C THR A 95 -1.93 6.38 4.58
N ILE A 96 -1.23 7.08 3.71
CA ILE A 96 0.20 7.36 3.79
C ILE A 96 0.37 8.84 4.09
N ILE A 97 1.11 9.15 5.16
CA ILE A 97 1.42 10.52 5.54
C ILE A 97 2.92 10.74 5.35
N GLU A 98 3.24 11.69 4.49
CA GLU A 98 4.60 12.16 4.22
C GLU A 98 4.77 13.56 4.80
N GLY A 99 5.91 13.82 5.41
CA GLY A 99 6.22 15.11 6.01
C GLY A 99 7.70 15.45 5.90
N GLN A 100 8.01 16.74 5.96
CA GLN A 100 9.39 17.19 6.11
C GLN A 100 9.93 16.77 7.48
N VAL A 101 11.15 16.23 7.49
CA VAL A 101 11.86 15.85 8.71
C VAL A 101 13.22 16.50 8.70
N LYS A 102 13.61 17.10 9.82
CA LYS A 102 14.89 17.80 9.97
C LYS A 102 16.05 16.89 9.57
N GLY A 103 16.91 17.39 8.68
CA GLY A 103 18.08 16.65 8.19
C GLY A 103 17.82 15.79 6.96
N TYR A 104 16.61 15.76 6.42
CA TYR A 104 16.29 15.10 5.16
C TYR A 104 15.87 16.13 4.11
N ALA A 105 16.34 15.95 2.88
CA ALA A 105 15.86 16.72 1.75
C ALA A 105 14.52 16.13 1.26
N GLY A 106 13.47 16.93 1.29
CA GLY A 106 12.14 16.55 0.79
C GLY A 106 11.21 15.93 1.84
N LEU A 107 10.13 15.33 1.34
CA LEU A 107 9.17 14.60 2.18
C LEU A 107 9.63 13.18 2.39
N ILE A 108 9.38 12.65 3.59
CA ILE A 108 9.54 11.24 3.89
C ILE A 108 8.27 10.69 4.50
N VAL A 109 7.99 9.41 4.25
CA VAL A 109 6.87 8.70 4.89
C VAL A 109 7.09 8.68 6.41
N THR A 110 6.16 9.27 7.13
CA THR A 110 6.15 9.36 8.60
C THR A 110 5.17 8.37 9.23
N SER A 111 4.07 8.07 8.52
CA SER A 111 3.06 7.12 8.98
C SER A 111 2.39 6.40 7.80
N ILE A 112 2.04 5.14 8.01
CA ILE A 112 1.20 4.35 7.11
C ILE A 112 0.12 3.68 7.95
N THR A 113 -1.15 3.89 7.61
CA THR A 113 -2.27 3.13 8.16
C THR A 113 -2.92 2.34 7.04
N THR A 114 -3.07 1.04 7.22
CA THR A 114 -3.75 0.15 6.27
C THR A 114 -4.93 -0.54 6.94
N ILE A 115 -6.06 -0.58 6.26
CA ILE A 115 -7.24 -1.36 6.60
C ILE A 115 -7.37 -2.44 5.52
N GLN A 116 -7.22 -3.68 5.90
CA GLN A 116 -7.39 -4.84 5.03
C GLN A 116 -8.71 -5.52 5.38
N LYS A 117 -9.54 -5.75 4.36
CA LYS A 117 -10.79 -6.49 4.48
C LYS A 117 -10.53 -7.95 4.15
N THR A 118 -10.96 -8.84 5.04
CA THR A 118 -10.90 -10.29 4.85
C THR A 118 -12.33 -10.84 4.86
N PRO A 119 -12.56 -12.07 4.36
CA PRO A 119 -13.88 -12.69 4.42
C PRO A 119 -14.46 -12.79 5.83
N SER A 120 -13.57 -12.89 6.84
CA SER A 120 -13.93 -13.05 8.25
C SER A 120 -13.90 -11.74 9.04
N GLY A 121 -13.52 -10.61 8.44
CA GLY A 121 -13.40 -9.36 9.20
C GLY A 121 -12.44 -8.32 8.62
N THR A 122 -11.71 -7.64 9.51
CA THR A 122 -10.88 -6.48 9.16
C THR A 122 -9.59 -6.46 9.98
N ILE A 123 -8.47 -6.21 9.30
CA ILE A 123 -7.16 -6.00 9.93
C ILE A 123 -6.74 -4.56 9.69
N THR A 124 -6.63 -3.78 10.76
CA THR A 124 -6.09 -2.42 10.75
C THR A 124 -4.66 -2.46 11.28
N THR A 125 -3.70 -2.03 10.47
CA THR A 125 -2.29 -1.94 10.85
C THR A 125 -1.84 -0.49 10.75
N THR A 126 -1.24 0.04 11.81
CA THR A 126 -0.64 1.38 11.80
C THR A 126 0.85 1.28 12.03
N GLN A 127 1.60 1.95 11.17
CA GLN A 127 3.04 2.01 11.18
C GLN A 127 3.51 3.45 11.30
N THR A 128 4.57 3.69 12.05
CA THR A 128 5.23 5.00 12.11
C THR A 128 6.71 4.86 11.84
N ARG A 129 7.30 5.93 11.30
CA ARG A 129 8.74 5.99 11.07
C ARG A 129 9.46 6.14 12.41
N SER A 130 10.43 5.26 12.67
CA SER A 130 11.30 5.38 13.82
C SER A 130 12.31 6.52 13.66
N ALA A 131 12.95 6.90 14.77
CA ALA A 131 14.10 7.81 14.74
C ALA A 131 15.27 7.29 13.88
N SER A 132 15.38 5.96 13.68
CA SER A 132 16.38 5.35 12.80
C SER A 132 15.96 5.31 11.32
N GLY A 133 14.78 5.86 10.99
CA GLY A 133 14.28 5.94 9.62
C GLY A 133 13.53 4.72 9.09
N SER A 134 13.37 3.66 9.89
CA SER A 134 12.63 2.45 9.48
C SER A 134 11.14 2.58 9.84
N MET A 135 10.24 2.08 9.00
CA MET A 135 8.83 1.94 9.38
C MET A 135 8.66 0.82 10.40
N ARG A 136 7.86 1.05 11.43
CA ARG A 136 7.59 0.09 12.50
C ARG A 136 6.11 0.05 12.79
N ILE A 137 5.55 -1.15 12.95
CA ILE A 137 4.17 -1.30 13.38
C ILE A 137 4.06 -0.83 14.84
N VAL A 138 3.15 0.11 15.10
CA VAL A 138 2.88 0.62 16.45
C VAL A 138 1.74 -0.18 17.07
N TYR A 139 0.70 -0.41 16.29
CA TYR A 139 -0.40 -1.26 16.70
C TYR A 139 -1.04 -1.98 15.51
N ARG A 140 -1.66 -3.13 15.82
CA ARG A 140 -2.52 -3.88 14.92
C ARG A 140 -3.84 -4.18 15.64
N VAL A 141 -4.95 -3.89 14.99
CA VAL A 141 -6.28 -4.29 15.44
C VAL A 141 -6.83 -5.29 14.43
N THR A 142 -7.14 -6.49 14.90
CA THR A 142 -7.81 -7.51 14.10
C THR A 142 -9.20 -7.71 14.66
N VAL A 143 -10.21 -7.43 13.86
CA VAL A 143 -11.61 -7.73 14.15
C VAL A 143 -11.99 -8.92 13.28
N ASN A 144 -12.37 -10.03 13.91
CA ASN A 144 -12.86 -11.21 13.21
C ASN A 144 -14.23 -11.58 13.77
N THR A 145 -15.17 -11.87 12.88
CA THR A 145 -16.46 -12.45 13.22
C THR A 145 -16.42 -13.93 12.85
N ASP A 146 -16.66 -14.79 13.83
CA ASP A 146 -16.81 -16.21 13.58
C ASP A 146 -18.13 -16.46 12.82
N PRO A 147 -18.08 -17.05 11.62
CA PRO A 147 -19.27 -17.26 10.81
C PRO A 147 -20.22 -18.34 11.36
N MET A 148 -19.78 -19.16 12.32
CA MET A 148 -20.57 -20.26 12.88
C MET A 148 -21.47 -19.82 14.04
N ASP A 149 -20.99 -18.93 14.91
CA ASP A 149 -21.71 -18.51 16.13
C ASP A 149 -21.93 -16.99 16.22
N GLY A 150 -21.40 -16.22 15.27
CA GLY A 150 -21.56 -14.76 15.20
C GLY A 150 -20.66 -13.99 16.18
N ILE A 151 -19.80 -14.68 16.95
CA ILE A 151 -18.96 -14.04 17.95
C ILE A 151 -17.93 -13.14 17.26
N THR A 152 -17.89 -11.88 17.67
CA THR A 152 -16.89 -10.92 17.19
C THR A 152 -15.73 -10.87 18.17
N SER A 153 -14.55 -11.27 17.69
CA SER A 153 -13.29 -11.16 18.41
C SER A 153 -12.52 -9.92 17.93
N THR A 154 -12.12 -9.06 18.86
CA THR A 154 -11.22 -7.94 18.60
C THR A 154 -9.90 -8.20 19.31
N ILE A 155 -8.82 -8.32 18.54
CA ILE A 155 -7.47 -8.48 19.03
C ILE A 155 -6.73 -7.16 18.80
N VAL A 156 -6.30 -6.51 19.89
CA VAL A 156 -5.46 -5.31 19.83
C VAL A 156 -4.04 -5.69 20.24
N GLU A 157 -3.10 -5.50 19.34
CA GLU A 157 -1.67 -5.74 19.55
C GLU A 157 -0.95 -4.39 19.56
N ALA A 158 -0.32 -4.04 20.69
CA ALA A 158 0.62 -2.92 20.76
C ALA A 158 2.04 -3.48 20.74
N LEU A 159 2.89 -2.90 19.89
CA LEU A 159 4.25 -3.40 19.64
C LEU A 159 5.28 -2.40 20.16
N ASP A 160 6.39 -2.91 20.69
CA ASP A 160 7.51 -2.07 21.12
C ASP A 160 8.28 -1.50 19.92
N LYS A 161 9.29 -0.70 20.22
CA LYS A 161 10.19 -0.10 19.22
C LYS A 161 10.96 -1.15 18.41
N GLN A 162 10.94 -2.42 18.77
CA GLN A 162 11.61 -3.52 18.09
C GLN A 162 10.60 -4.43 17.36
N GLY A 163 9.31 -4.09 17.35
CA GLY A 163 8.26 -4.89 16.72
C GLY A 163 7.85 -6.12 17.55
N ARG A 164 8.17 -6.15 18.84
CA ARG A 164 7.77 -7.23 19.75
C ARG A 164 6.46 -6.88 20.44
N LEU A 165 5.63 -7.88 20.67
CA LEU A 165 4.34 -7.71 21.33
C LEU A 165 4.52 -7.27 22.79
N VAL A 166 4.00 -6.09 23.12
CA VAL A 166 4.01 -5.53 24.47
C VAL A 166 2.69 -5.77 25.16
N THR A 167 1.60 -5.65 24.42
CA THR A 167 0.25 -5.82 24.96
C THR A 167 -0.63 -6.49 23.93
N LYS A 168 -1.37 -7.49 24.38
CA LYS A 168 -2.43 -8.14 23.61
C LYS A 168 -3.70 -8.10 24.43
N GLN A 169 -4.74 -7.49 23.89
CA GLN A 169 -6.08 -7.53 24.45
C GLN A 169 -7.00 -8.27 23.50
N THR A 170 -7.74 -9.24 24.01
CA THR A 170 -8.80 -9.95 23.28
C THR A 170 -10.14 -9.56 23.89
N ILE A 171 -11.03 -9.02 23.07
CA ILE A 171 -12.40 -8.67 23.44
C ILE A 171 -13.32 -9.57 22.62
N MET A 172 -14.23 -10.29 23.27
CA MET A 172 -15.25 -11.10 22.61
C MET A 172 -16.62 -10.48 22.86
N GLN A 173 -17.42 -10.35 21.81
CA GLN A 173 -18.78 -9.81 21.86
C GLN A 173 -19.71 -10.77 21.11
N ASN A 174 -20.89 -11.00 21.71
CA ASN A 174 -22.00 -11.77 21.12
C ASN A 174 -23.03 -10.81 20.52
#